data_AF-A0A653CZR8-F1
#
_entry.id   AF-A0A653CZR8-F1
#
_cell.length_a   1.000
_cell.length_b   1.000
_cell.length_c   1.000
_cell.angle_alpha   90.00
_cell.angle_beta   90.00
_cell.angle_gamma   90.00
#
_symmetry.space_group_name_H-M   'P 1'
#
loop_
_entity.id
_entity.type
_entity.pdbx_description
1 polymer ?
#
loop_
_entity_poly.entity_id
_entity_poly.type
_entity_poly.pdbx_seq_one_letter_code
_entity_poly.pdbx_strand_id
1 'polypeptide(L)' 'MVAIYVTLFLIVCANVINSQYYNEYECNNALLERAQLSATSSMSGRGPENAILYGILPNGHC' A
#
# COMPACT_ATOMS: atom_id res chain seq x y z
N MET A 1 -5.60 30.20 -27.66
CA MET A 1 -4.23 29.64 -27.62
C MET A 1 -3.80 29.44 -26.17
N VAL A 2 -3.45 30.49 -25.41
CA VAL A 2 -2.95 30.39 -24.02
C VAL A 2 -3.90 29.65 -23.07
N ALA A 3 -5.20 29.98 -23.08
CA ALA A 3 -6.17 29.33 -22.20
C ALA A 3 -6.28 27.81 -22.43
N ILE A 4 -6.14 27.36 -23.68
CA ILE A 4 -6.19 25.93 -24.05
C ILE A 4 -4.97 25.19 -23.49
N TYR A 5 -3.78 25.80 -23.57
CA TYR A 5 -2.57 25.22 -22.99
C TYR A 5 -2.64 25.16 -21.47
N VAL A 6 -3.21 26.18 -20.81
CA VAL A 6 -3.40 26.17 -19.35
C VAL A 6 -4.37 25.07 -18.94
N THR A 7 -5.49 24.91 -19.64
CA THR A 7 -6.45 23.83 -19.34
C THR A 7 -5.86 22.44 -19.55
N LEU A 8 -5.08 22.26 -20.62
CA LEU A 8 -4.40 20.99 -20.88
C LEU A 8 -3.35 20.68 -19.80
N PHE A 9 -2.59 21.69 -19.38
CA PHE A 9 -1.61 21.54 -18.30
C PHE A 9 -2.27 21.12 -16.98
N LEU A 10 -3.37 21.77 -16.59
CA LEU A 10 -4.11 21.42 -15.37
C LEU A 10 -4.67 19.99 -15.39
N ILE A 11 -5.18 19.54 -16.55
CA ILE A 11 -5.67 18.17 -16.73
C ILE A 11 -4.52 17.17 -16.56
N VAL A 12 -3.36 17.42 -17.16
CA VAL A 12 -2.19 16.54 -17.03
C VAL A 12 -1.73 16.46 -15.57
N CYS A 13 -1.60 17.61 -14.89
CA CYS A 13 -1.22 17.65 -13.48
C CYS A 13 -2.19 16.86 -12.58
N ALA A 14 -3.50 17.02 -12.78
CA ALA A 14 -4.51 16.31 -12.00
C ALA A 14 -4.42 14.78 -12.18
N ASN A 15 -4.15 14.30 -13.40
CA ASN A 15 -4.03 12.86 -13.66
C ASN A 15 -2.73 12.27 -13.07
N VAL A 16 -1.63 13.01 -13.09
CA VAL A 16 -0.36 12.57 -12.48
C VAL A 16 -0.48 12.47 -10.95
N ILE A 17 -1.17 13.41 -10.31
CA ILE A 17 -1.38 13.38 -8.86
C ILE A 17 -2.26 12.18 -8.46
N ASN A 18 -3.32 11.90 -9.22
CA ASN A 18 -4.17 10.74 -8.96
C ASN A 18 -3.42 9.41 -9.15
N SER A 19 -2.60 9.27 -10.20
CA SER A 19 -1.89 8.00 -10.43
C SER A 19 -0.85 7.67 -9.36
N GLN A 20 -0.19 8.68 -8.79
CA GLN A 20 0.72 8.51 -7.65
C GLN A 20 -0.05 8.06 -6.39
N TYR A 21 -1.20 8.68 -6.14
CA TYR A 21 -2.03 8.36 -4.97
C TYR A 21 -2.61 6.94 -5.01
N TYR A 22 -3.09 6.47 -6.18
CA TYR A 22 -3.66 5.13 -6.31
C TYR A 22 -2.60 4.01 -6.35
N ASN A 23 -1.41 4.27 -6.90
CA ASN A 23 -0.34 3.26 -6.98
C ASN A 23 0.20 2.89 -5.59
N GLU A 24 0.35 3.89 -4.70
CA GLU A 24 0.82 3.66 -3.33
C GLU A 24 -0.24 3.02 -2.43
N TYR A 25 -1.53 3.32 -2.63
CA TYR A 25 -2.60 2.76 -1.78
C TYR A 25 -2.97 1.32 -2.13
N GLU A 26 -2.95 0.92 -3.40
CA GLU A 26 -3.31 -0.46 -3.78
C GLU A 26 -2.23 -1.48 -3.40
N CYS A 27 -0.96 -1.05 -3.31
CA CYS A 27 0.17 -1.91 -2.94
C CYS A 27 0.31 -2.14 -1.43
N ASN A 28 -0.39 -1.36 -0.60
CA ASN A 28 -0.28 -1.40 0.87
C ASN A 28 -1.46 -2.08 1.57
N ASN A 29 -2.34 -2.75 0.81
CA ASN A 29 -3.39 -3.57 1.42
C ASN A 29 -2.78 -4.74 2.19
N ALA A 30 -3.22 -4.93 3.43
CA ALA A 30 -2.74 -6.03 4.26
C ALA A 30 -2.98 -7.38 3.57
N LEU A 31 -1.90 -8.09 3.23
CA LEU A 31 -1.94 -9.42 2.58
C LEU A 31 -2.40 -10.54 3.53
N LEU A 32 -2.70 -10.20 4.79
CA LEU A 32 -3.03 -11.12 5.89
C LEU A 32 -4.23 -12.03 5.57
N GLU A 33 -5.19 -11.61 4.75
CA GLU A 33 -6.32 -12.46 4.36
C GLU A 33 -5.89 -13.66 3.48
N ARG A 34 -4.70 -13.60 2.86
CA ARG A 34 -4.23 -14.60 1.88
C ARG A 34 -2.87 -15.23 2.22
N ALA A 35 -2.20 -14.79 3.28
CA ALA A 35 -0.86 -15.27 3.62
C ALA A 35 -0.92 -16.58 4.41
N GLN A 36 -0.41 -17.67 3.85
CA GLN A 36 -0.20 -18.92 4.58
C GLN A 36 1.02 -18.78 5.50
N LEU A 37 0.81 -18.77 6.81
CA LEU A 37 1.88 -18.68 7.80
C LEU A 37 2.53 -20.06 8.00
N SER A 38 3.83 -20.15 7.75
CA SER A 38 4.66 -21.33 7.99
C SER A 38 6.07 -20.89 8.39
N ALA A 39 6.76 -21.68 9.20
CA ALA A 39 8.12 -21.39 9.66
C ALA A 39 8.96 -22.66 9.67
N THR A 40 10.23 -22.55 9.31
CA THR A 40 11.19 -23.67 9.35
C THR A 40 11.48 -24.13 10.78
N SER A 41 11.36 -23.23 11.76
CA SER A 41 11.51 -23.52 13.19
C SER A 41 10.76 -22.48 14.03
N SER A 42 10.46 -22.81 15.28
CA SER A 42 9.85 -21.88 16.23
C SER A 42 10.30 -22.17 17.66
N MET A 43 10.27 -21.14 18.50
CA MET A 43 10.45 -21.28 19.95
C MET A 43 9.11 -21.64 20.59
N SER A 44 9.14 -22.37 21.72
CA SER A 44 7.92 -22.72 22.45
C SER A 44 7.08 -21.47 22.75
N GLY A 45 5.78 -21.52 22.42
CA GLY A 45 4.85 -20.40 22.58
C GLY A 45 5.05 -19.24 21.60
N ARG A 46 5.91 -19.38 20.58
CA ARG A 46 6.17 -18.38 19.53
C ARG A 46 6.09 -19.00 18.14
N GLY A 47 5.10 -19.87 17.93
CA GLY A 47 4.82 -20.48 16.63
C GLY A 47 4.33 -19.45 15.60
N PRO A 48 4.36 -19.81 14.30
CA PRO A 48 3.95 -18.93 13.19
C PRO A 48 2.51 -18.41 13.33
N GLU A 49 1.62 -19.15 14.00
CA GLU A 49 0.25 -18.75 14.32
C GLU A 49 0.16 -17.47 15.16
N ASN A 50 1.25 -17.11 15.88
CA ASN A 50 1.33 -15.90 16.71
C ASN A 50 2.01 -14.72 15.99
N ALA A 51 2.41 -14.87 14.73
CA ALA A 51 3.08 -13.82 13.95
C ALA A 51 2.10 -12.79 13.35
N ILE A 52 0.81 -12.86 13.71
CA ILE A 52 -0.24 -11.96 13.22
C ILE A 52 -0.07 -10.58 13.87
N LEU A 53 0.07 -9.55 13.04
CA LEU A 53 0.10 -8.17 13.50
C LEU A 53 -1.33 -7.65 13.73
N TYR A 54 -1.73 -7.54 14.99
CA TYR A 54 -2.99 -6.91 15.39
C TYR A 54 -2.79 -5.40 15.59
N GLY A 55 -2.69 -4.63 14.50
CA GLY A 55 -2.48 -3.17 14.59
C GLY A 55 -2.88 -2.41 13.32
N ILE A 56 -3.20 -1.12 13.47
CA ILE A 56 -3.28 -0.16 12.36
C ILE A 56 -1.87 0.39 12.19
N LEU A 57 -1.20 0.10 11.07
CA LEU A 57 0.12 0.66 10.76
C LEU A 57 0.02 2.19 10.68
N PRO A 58 0.69 2.96 11.56
CA PRO A 58 0.78 4.40 11.39
C PRO A 58 1.77 4.66 10.26
N ASN A 59 1.23 4.91 9.07
CA ASN A 59 1.95 5.16 7.83
C ASN A 59 2.71 3.93 7.34
N GLY A 60 2.07 3.20 6.43
CA GLY A 60 2.69 2.14 5.63
C GLY A 60 3.89 2.70 4.87
N HIS A 61 5.06 2.50 5.44
CA HIS A 61 6.32 2.48 4.72
C HIS A 61 6.72 1.01 4.63
N CYS A 62 6.87 0.52 3.41
CA CYS A 62 7.77 -0.59 3.12
C CYS A 62 9.17 -0.28 3.64
#